data_AF-A0A3B9K348-F1
#
_entry.id   AF-A0A3B9K348-F1
#
_cell.length_a   1.000
_cell.length_b   1.000
_cell.length_c   1.000
_cell.angle_alpha   90.00
_cell.angle_beta   90.00
_cell.angle_gamma   90.00
#
_symmetry.space_group_name_H-M   'P 1'
#
loop_
_entity.id
_entity.type
_entity.pdbx_description
1 polymer ?
#
loop_
_entity_poly.entity_id
_entity_poly.type
_entity_poly.pdbx_seq_one_letter_code
_entity_poly.pdbx_strand_id
1 'polypeptide(L)'
;MPVRISYKQKNFRDLFQQIIQKKRVQFKSVDLEVKKIIANVIKNGDDALVRFAKQYDHFKLSKKNIKFSKSEINNSVKKCRTKTISALKLAAKRIKDFHKRQFPKNSYYKDSLGIRLGMQWNPIDSVGVYVPGGSASYPSSVLMNVIPAKVAGVQRIAMAVPTPQGEINPLVLAAAHILGIEEIYRIGGAQAIAAFAYGTKSIDPVDKIVGPGNVYVSAAKRQVFGAVGIDMLAGPSEILIVADKNNNADWIAIDLLSQAEHD
;
A
#
# COMPACT_ATOMS: atom_id res chain seq x y z
N MET A 1 -21.79 22.36 2.32
CA MET A 1 -21.39 23.50 1.48
C MET A 1 -19.87 23.59 1.44
N PRO A 2 -19.26 23.94 0.29
CA PRO A 2 -17.82 24.13 0.20
C PRO A 2 -17.37 25.31 1.06
N VAL A 3 -16.27 25.13 1.79
CA VAL A 3 -15.66 26.21 2.59
C VAL A 3 -14.93 27.16 1.63
N ARG A 4 -15.30 28.44 1.66
CA ARG A 4 -14.66 29.49 0.86
C ARG A 4 -13.87 30.41 1.79
N ILE A 5 -12.60 30.61 1.48
CA ILE A 5 -11.73 31.57 2.17
C ILE A 5 -11.03 32.46 1.13
N SER A 6 -10.65 33.67 1.54
CA SER A 6 -9.90 34.59 0.70
C SER A 6 -8.65 35.05 1.45
N TYR A 7 -7.50 35.05 0.77
CA TYR A 7 -6.23 35.52 1.35
C TYR A 7 -6.26 36.99 1.77
N LYS A 8 -7.27 37.76 1.32
CA LYS A 8 -7.51 39.16 1.69
C LYS A 8 -8.25 39.31 3.04
N GLN A 9 -8.77 38.24 3.62
CA GLN A 9 -9.47 38.29 4.91
C GLN A 9 -8.48 38.52 6.06
N LYS A 10 -8.83 39.39 7.02
CA LYS A 10 -7.97 39.69 8.18
C LYS A 10 -7.60 38.45 9.00
N ASN A 11 -8.51 37.47 9.09
CA ASN A 11 -8.33 36.20 9.81
C ASN A 11 -8.00 35.01 8.89
N PHE A 12 -7.49 35.25 7.67
CA PHE A 12 -7.19 34.18 6.71
C PHE A 12 -6.30 33.08 7.30
N ARG A 13 -5.23 33.45 8.03
CA ARG A 13 -4.30 32.48 8.62
C ARG A 13 -5.00 31.51 9.57
N ASP A 14 -5.89 32.01 10.42
CA ASP A 14 -6.60 31.20 11.40
C ASP A 14 -7.61 30.26 10.70
N LEU A 15 -8.38 30.80 9.75
CA LEU A 15 -9.32 30.00 8.95
C LEU A 15 -8.61 28.91 8.14
N PHE A 16 -7.48 29.23 7.53
CA PHE A 16 -6.68 28.27 6.77
C PHE A 16 -6.10 27.17 7.67
N GLN A 17 -5.59 27.53 8.86
CA GLN A 17 -5.12 26.56 9.85
C GLN A 17 -6.23 25.61 10.30
N GLN A 18 -7.45 26.13 10.54
CA GLN A 18 -8.59 25.28 10.91
C GLN A 18 -8.95 24.26 9.83
N ILE A 19 -8.86 24.64 8.54
CA ILE A 19 -9.12 23.73 7.41
C ILE A 19 -8.07 22.61 7.38
N ILE A 20 -6.78 22.95 7.51
CA ILE A 20 -5.70 21.96 7.48
C ILE A 20 -5.77 20.99 8.67
N GLN A 21 -6.17 21.47 9.86
CA GLN A 21 -6.12 20.68 11.09
C GLN A 21 -7.28 19.69 11.25
N LYS A 22 -8.45 19.93 10.62
CA LYS A 22 -9.66 19.11 10.80
C LYS A 22 -9.46 17.61 10.58
N LYS A 23 -8.61 17.19 9.66
CA LYS A 23 -8.39 15.76 9.33
C LYS A 23 -7.42 15.02 10.25
N ARG A 24 -6.62 15.70 11.08
CA ARG A 24 -5.53 15.06 11.85
C ARG A 24 -5.99 14.32 13.13
N VAL A 25 -7.21 14.54 13.61
CA VAL A 25 -7.64 14.14 14.96
C VAL A 25 -8.04 12.64 15.08
N GLN A 26 -8.31 11.93 13.98
CA GLN A 26 -8.85 10.57 14.03
C GLN A 26 -7.87 9.44 14.42
N PHE A 27 -6.56 9.68 14.50
CA PHE A 27 -5.56 8.60 14.65
C PHE A 27 -5.38 8.03 16.08
N LYS A 28 -5.81 8.72 17.14
CA LYS A 28 -5.45 8.33 18.52
C LYS A 28 -6.23 7.14 19.10
N SER A 29 -7.36 6.73 18.50
CA SER A 29 -8.27 5.76 19.15
C SER A 29 -7.88 4.29 18.98
N VAL A 30 -7.04 3.93 18.01
CA VAL A 30 -6.79 2.51 17.64
C VAL A 30 -5.48 1.92 18.20
N ASP A 31 -4.63 2.72 18.84
CA ASP A 31 -3.25 2.32 19.17
C ASP A 31 -3.14 1.13 20.12
N LEU A 32 -3.94 1.12 21.19
CA LEU A 32 -3.93 0.05 22.19
C LEU A 32 -4.43 -1.27 21.60
N GLU A 33 -5.42 -1.22 20.71
CA GLU A 33 -5.95 -2.40 20.04
C GLU A 33 -4.93 -2.97 19.05
N VAL A 34 -4.32 -2.11 18.24
CA VAL A 34 -3.26 -2.49 17.31
C VAL A 34 -2.08 -3.12 18.05
N LYS A 35 -1.67 -2.55 19.19
CA LYS A 35 -0.60 -3.11 20.02
C LYS A 35 -0.93 -4.52 20.50
N LYS A 36 -2.18 -4.75 20.92
CA LYS A 36 -2.67 -6.09 21.32
C LYS A 36 -2.68 -7.07 20.14
N ILE A 37 -3.09 -6.62 18.95
CA ILE A 37 -3.08 -7.45 17.73
C ILE A 37 -1.66 -7.87 17.39
N ILE A 38 -0.71 -6.93 17.35
CA ILE A 38 0.70 -7.21 17.06
C ILE A 38 1.27 -8.21 18.07
N ALA A 39 1.10 -7.96 19.37
CA ALA A 39 1.58 -8.88 20.41
C ALA A 39 0.98 -10.29 20.28
N ASN A 40 -0.30 -10.40 19.86
CA ASN A 40 -0.95 -11.68 19.66
C ASN A 40 -0.38 -12.44 18.45
N VAL A 41 -0.07 -11.75 17.35
CA VAL A 41 0.59 -12.36 16.17
C VAL A 41 1.99 -12.82 16.51
N ILE A 42 2.78 -12.02 17.23
CA ILE A 42 4.12 -12.42 17.69
C ILE A 42 4.04 -13.69 18.56
N LYS A 43 3.09 -13.74 19.51
CA LYS A 43 2.98 -14.88 20.43
C LYS A 43 2.41 -16.14 19.78
N ASN A 44 1.42 -16.00 18.89
CA ASN A 44 0.61 -17.14 18.44
C ASN A 44 0.68 -17.40 16.93
N GLY A 45 1.42 -16.61 16.15
CA GLY A 45 1.66 -16.80 14.73
C GLY A 45 0.37 -17.01 13.92
N ASP A 46 0.36 -18.06 13.09
CA ASP A 46 -0.75 -18.41 12.19
C ASP A 46 -2.09 -18.58 12.91
N ASP A 47 -2.09 -19.03 14.18
CA ASP A 47 -3.33 -19.18 14.96
C ASP A 47 -3.98 -17.82 15.25
N ALA A 48 -3.17 -16.77 15.44
CA ALA A 48 -3.70 -15.41 15.53
C ALA A 48 -4.30 -14.96 14.21
N LEU A 49 -3.62 -15.20 13.09
CA LEU A 49 -4.08 -14.81 11.75
C LEU A 49 -5.43 -15.45 11.42
N VAL A 50 -5.58 -16.75 11.69
CA VAL A 50 -6.84 -17.48 11.48
C VAL A 50 -7.98 -16.88 12.32
N ARG A 51 -7.73 -16.56 13.60
CA ARG A 51 -8.74 -15.93 14.46
C ARG A 51 -9.15 -14.55 13.96
N PHE A 52 -8.17 -13.70 13.62
CA PHE A 52 -8.44 -12.34 13.18
C PHE A 52 -9.13 -12.29 11.82
N ALA A 53 -8.82 -13.20 10.89
CA ALA A 53 -9.55 -13.32 9.63
C ALA A 53 -11.04 -13.68 9.86
N LYS A 54 -11.33 -14.57 10.82
CA LYS A 54 -12.72 -14.87 11.20
C LYS A 54 -13.42 -13.66 11.83
N GLN A 55 -12.71 -12.92 12.68
CA GLN A 55 -13.26 -11.80 13.43
C GLN A 55 -13.52 -10.57 12.56
N TYR A 56 -12.56 -10.18 11.73
CA TYR A 56 -12.58 -8.91 11.00
C TYR A 56 -13.00 -9.07 9.55
N ASP A 57 -12.60 -10.17 8.90
CA ASP A 57 -12.92 -10.42 7.50
C ASP A 57 -14.16 -11.35 7.36
N HIS A 58 -14.72 -11.86 8.47
CA HIS A 58 -15.78 -12.88 8.45
C HIS A 58 -15.44 -14.09 7.56
N PHE A 59 -14.15 -14.40 7.43
CA PHE A 59 -13.65 -15.45 6.56
C PHE A 59 -13.08 -16.61 7.39
N LYS A 60 -13.50 -17.84 7.05
CA LYS A 60 -12.99 -19.06 7.70
C LYS A 60 -11.62 -19.44 7.11
N LEU A 61 -10.62 -18.63 7.42
CA LEU A 61 -9.22 -18.93 7.11
C LEU A 61 -8.76 -20.17 7.89
N SER A 62 -7.81 -20.89 7.32
CA SER A 62 -7.13 -22.05 7.91
C SER A 62 -5.65 -21.97 7.59
N LYS A 63 -4.79 -22.64 8.37
CA LYS A 63 -3.34 -22.68 8.11
C LYS A 63 -3.00 -23.17 6.69
N LYS A 64 -3.85 -24.01 6.09
CA LYS A 64 -3.65 -24.57 4.74
C LYS A 64 -3.97 -23.60 3.61
N ASN A 65 -4.75 -22.54 3.86
CA ASN A 65 -5.19 -21.58 2.84
C ASN A 65 -4.85 -20.12 3.19
N ILE A 66 -3.89 -19.89 4.09
CA ILE A 66 -3.30 -18.55 4.31
C ILE A 66 -2.76 -18.00 2.99
N LYS A 67 -2.00 -18.81 2.23
CA LYS A 67 -1.46 -18.46 0.92
C LYS A 67 -2.41 -18.84 -0.21
N PHE A 68 -2.54 -18.00 -1.24
CA PHE A 68 -3.22 -18.35 -2.48
C PHE A 68 -2.44 -19.42 -3.24
N SER A 69 -3.14 -20.45 -3.71
CA SER A 69 -2.54 -21.42 -4.62
C SER A 69 -2.42 -20.84 -6.04
N LYS A 70 -1.47 -21.35 -6.82
CA LYS A 70 -1.30 -20.99 -8.23
C LYS A 70 -2.57 -21.25 -9.05
N SER A 71 -3.30 -22.32 -8.72
CA SER A 71 -4.59 -22.66 -9.36
C SER A 71 -5.64 -21.56 -9.12
N GLU A 72 -5.77 -21.06 -7.89
CA GLU A 72 -6.72 -19.99 -7.56
C GLU A 72 -6.39 -18.67 -8.25
N ILE A 73 -5.10 -18.33 -8.33
CA ILE A 73 -4.63 -17.15 -9.07
C ILE A 73 -5.01 -17.29 -10.55
N ASN A 74 -4.66 -18.41 -11.18
CA ASN A 74 -4.96 -18.67 -12.59
C ASN A 74 -6.48 -18.67 -12.87
N ASN A 75 -7.28 -19.25 -11.99
CA ASN A 75 -8.74 -19.26 -12.13
C ASN A 75 -9.34 -17.85 -11.97
N SER A 76 -8.73 -17.00 -11.14
CA SER A 76 -9.15 -15.60 -11.00
C SER A 76 -8.81 -14.78 -12.25
N VAL A 77 -7.65 -14.99 -12.86
CA VAL A 77 -7.26 -14.36 -14.13
C VAL A 77 -8.26 -14.69 -15.24
N LYS A 78 -8.73 -15.94 -15.33
CA LYS A 78 -9.72 -16.37 -16.34
C LYS A 78 -11.07 -15.64 -16.24
N LYS A 79 -11.41 -15.09 -15.07
CA LYS A 79 -12.65 -14.31 -14.87
C LYS A 79 -12.54 -12.87 -15.39
N CYS A 80 -11.34 -12.41 -15.76
CA CYS A 80 -11.08 -11.03 -16.15
C CYS A 80 -11.32 -10.80 -17.65
N ARG A 81 -11.99 -9.71 -18.02
CA ARG A 81 -12.18 -9.31 -19.41
C ARG A 81 -10.83 -8.98 -20.07
N THR A 82 -10.62 -9.46 -21.29
CA THR A 82 -9.39 -9.23 -22.07
C THR A 82 -9.02 -7.75 -22.17
N LYS A 83 -9.99 -6.86 -22.42
CA LYS A 83 -9.77 -5.40 -22.48
C LYS A 83 -9.17 -4.86 -21.18
N THR A 84 -9.65 -5.32 -20.02
CA THR A 84 -9.15 -4.90 -18.72
C THR A 84 -7.74 -5.43 -18.46
N ILE A 85 -7.46 -6.68 -18.83
CA ILE A 85 -6.11 -7.25 -18.77
C ILE A 85 -5.13 -6.44 -19.64
N SER A 86 -5.53 -6.07 -20.85
CA SER A 86 -4.71 -5.22 -21.73
C SER A 86 -4.45 -3.84 -21.11
N ALA A 87 -5.45 -3.23 -20.45
CA ALA A 87 -5.26 -1.96 -19.75
C ALA A 87 -4.27 -2.09 -18.57
N LEU A 88 -4.35 -3.19 -17.79
CA LEU A 88 -3.38 -3.46 -16.72
C LEU A 88 -1.96 -3.65 -17.25
N LYS A 89 -1.79 -4.36 -18.37
CA LYS A 89 -0.48 -4.53 -19.02
C LYS A 89 0.09 -3.19 -19.52
N LEU A 90 -0.75 -2.34 -20.10
CA LEU A 90 -0.36 -1.00 -20.55
C LEU A 90 0.10 -0.14 -19.35
N ALA A 91 -0.69 -0.12 -18.27
CA ALA A 91 -0.33 0.59 -17.04
C ALA A 91 1.00 0.06 -16.47
N ALA A 92 1.15 -1.26 -16.38
CA ALA A 92 2.37 -1.88 -15.87
C ALA A 92 3.61 -1.51 -16.69
N LYS A 93 3.49 -1.48 -18.03
CA LYS A 93 4.56 -1.02 -18.92
C LYS A 93 4.95 0.43 -18.61
N ARG A 94 3.98 1.35 -18.54
CA ARG A 94 4.25 2.78 -18.29
C ARG A 94 4.88 3.02 -16.92
N ILE A 95 4.39 2.35 -15.88
CA ILE A 95 4.94 2.45 -14.52
C ILE A 95 6.39 1.94 -14.49
N LYS A 96 6.66 0.81 -15.16
CA LYS A 96 8.02 0.24 -15.25
C LYS A 96 8.97 1.18 -15.98
N ASP A 97 8.54 1.74 -17.11
CA ASP A 97 9.35 2.64 -17.91
C ASP A 97 9.70 3.93 -17.16
N PHE A 98 8.78 4.44 -16.33
CA PHE A 98 9.04 5.59 -15.47
C PHE A 98 10.07 5.27 -14.39
N HIS A 99 9.85 4.21 -13.60
CA HIS A 99 10.74 3.87 -12.47
C HIS A 99 12.15 3.45 -12.93
N LYS A 100 12.29 2.87 -14.13
CA LYS A 100 13.62 2.59 -14.71
C LYS A 100 14.47 3.85 -14.89
N ARG A 101 13.85 5.00 -15.18
CA ARG A 101 14.56 6.29 -15.33
C ARG A 101 15.07 6.85 -14.01
N GLN A 102 14.47 6.42 -12.90
CA GLN A 102 14.85 6.83 -11.55
C GLN A 102 15.89 5.90 -10.93
N PHE A 103 16.34 4.86 -11.64
CA PHE A 103 17.27 3.88 -11.10
C PHE A 103 18.62 4.56 -10.74
N PRO A 104 19.07 4.49 -9.48
CA PRO A 104 20.25 5.21 -9.04
C PRO A 104 21.53 4.58 -9.61
N LYS A 105 22.55 5.40 -9.82
CA LYS A 105 23.88 4.93 -10.23
C LYS A 105 24.81 4.92 -9.02
N ASN A 106 25.59 3.85 -8.89
CA ASN A 106 26.71 3.82 -7.97
C ASN A 106 27.71 4.90 -8.36
N SER A 107 28.32 5.55 -7.37
CA SER A 107 29.29 6.62 -7.58
C SER A 107 30.50 6.39 -6.71
N TYR A 108 31.69 6.51 -7.30
CA TYR A 108 32.97 6.38 -6.62
C TYR A 108 33.92 7.44 -7.13
N TYR A 109 34.69 8.04 -6.24
CA TYR A 109 35.71 9.02 -6.60
C TYR A 109 36.90 8.95 -5.64
N LYS A 110 38.00 9.60 -6.04
CA LYS A 110 39.18 9.81 -5.21
C LYS A 110 39.27 11.30 -4.92
N ASP A 111 39.38 11.68 -3.66
CA ASP A 111 39.50 13.10 -3.29
C ASP A 111 40.92 13.64 -3.50
N SER A 112 41.14 14.92 -3.19
CA SER A 112 42.45 15.58 -3.32
C SER A 112 43.53 15.03 -2.38
N LEU A 113 43.14 14.32 -1.32
CA LEU A 113 44.05 13.64 -0.39
C LEU A 113 44.35 12.21 -0.84
N GLY A 114 43.72 11.75 -1.92
CA GLY A 114 43.89 10.42 -2.45
C GLY A 114 43.00 9.36 -1.78
N ILE A 115 42.00 9.75 -0.98
CA ILE A 115 41.07 8.83 -0.32
C ILE A 115 39.98 8.42 -1.30
N ARG A 116 39.71 7.11 -1.41
CA ARG A 116 38.61 6.59 -2.21
C ARG A 116 37.31 6.64 -1.41
N LEU A 117 36.33 7.38 -1.93
CA LEU A 117 35.00 7.53 -1.36
C LEU A 117 33.95 7.03 -2.37
N GLY A 118 32.77 6.63 -1.90
CA GLY A 118 31.71 6.21 -2.78
C GLY A 118 30.38 5.94 -2.11
N MET A 119 29.36 5.79 -2.95
CA MET A 119 27.99 5.45 -2.60
C MET A 119 27.55 4.29 -3.50
N GLN A 120 27.13 3.20 -2.87
CA GLN A 120 26.59 2.03 -3.54
C GLN A 120 25.12 1.86 -3.17
N TRP A 121 24.29 1.61 -4.19
CA TRP A 121 22.88 1.28 -4.04
C TRP A 121 22.70 -0.23 -4.20
N ASN A 122 22.09 -0.85 -3.20
CA ASN A 122 21.68 -2.26 -3.26
C ASN A 122 20.16 -2.33 -3.01
N PRO A 123 19.44 -3.24 -3.69
CA PRO A 123 18.05 -3.50 -3.37
C PRO A 123 17.93 -4.07 -1.95
N ILE A 124 16.76 -3.87 -1.36
CA ILE A 124 16.34 -4.61 -0.18
C ILE A 124 16.06 -6.06 -0.60
N ASP A 125 16.35 -7.03 0.27
CA ASP A 125 16.18 -8.45 -0.03
C ASP A 125 14.69 -8.83 -0.19
N SER A 126 13.83 -8.31 0.69
CA SER A 126 12.41 -8.62 0.69
C SER A 126 11.47 -7.44 1.02
N VAL A 127 10.31 -7.42 0.37
CA VAL A 127 9.27 -6.40 0.60
C VAL A 127 7.90 -7.04 0.78
N GLY A 128 7.17 -6.61 1.81
CA GLY A 128 5.75 -6.89 2.01
C GLY A 128 4.89 -5.78 1.41
N VAL A 129 3.98 -6.13 0.53
CA VAL A 129 3.04 -5.22 -0.12
C VAL A 129 1.65 -5.44 0.47
N TYR A 130 1.16 -4.46 1.21
CA TYR A 130 -0.23 -4.44 1.68
C TYR A 130 -1.15 -3.89 0.58
N VAL A 131 -2.20 -4.63 0.26
CA VAL A 131 -3.23 -4.21 -0.70
C VAL A 131 -4.59 -4.23 0.01
N PRO A 132 -5.33 -3.11 0.02
CA PRO A 132 -6.69 -3.10 0.58
C PRO A 132 -7.61 -4.12 -0.12
N GLY A 133 -8.54 -4.70 0.65
CA GLY A 133 -9.57 -5.62 0.15
C GLY A 133 -10.96 -4.98 0.17
N GLY A 134 -11.99 -5.77 -0.17
CA GLY A 134 -13.38 -5.29 -0.21
C GLY A 134 -13.61 -4.25 -1.31
N SER A 135 -14.42 -3.23 -1.01
CA SER A 135 -14.76 -2.14 -1.94
C SER A 135 -13.56 -1.28 -2.37
N ALA A 136 -12.49 -1.25 -1.57
CA ALA A 136 -11.25 -0.53 -1.87
C ALA A 136 -10.19 -1.39 -2.59
N SER A 137 -10.59 -2.53 -3.17
CA SER A 137 -9.66 -3.48 -3.77
C SER A 137 -9.23 -3.07 -5.18
N TYR A 138 -8.12 -2.31 -5.27
CA TYR A 138 -7.64 -1.74 -6.52
C TYR A 138 -6.43 -2.49 -7.11
N PRO A 139 -6.51 -2.99 -8.37
CA PRO A 139 -5.35 -3.57 -9.04
C PRO A 139 -4.23 -2.56 -9.31
N SER A 140 -4.56 -1.27 -9.41
CA SER A 140 -3.57 -0.19 -9.54
C SER A 140 -2.62 -0.11 -8.34
N SER A 141 -3.12 -0.36 -7.12
CA SER A 141 -2.29 -0.40 -5.91
C SER A 141 -1.25 -1.52 -5.96
N VAL A 142 -1.61 -2.68 -6.53
CA VAL A 142 -0.66 -3.77 -6.79
C VAL A 142 0.44 -3.29 -7.74
N LEU A 143 0.06 -2.70 -8.87
CA LEU A 143 1.02 -2.23 -9.87
C LEU A 143 1.98 -1.18 -9.30
N MET A 144 1.44 -0.18 -8.60
CA MET A 144 2.22 0.95 -8.08
C MET A 144 3.18 0.56 -6.95
N ASN A 145 2.88 -0.50 -6.17
CA ASN A 145 3.80 -0.96 -5.12
C ASN A 145 4.80 -2.01 -5.61
N VAL A 146 4.36 -2.96 -6.44
CA VAL A 146 5.20 -4.09 -6.85
C VAL A 146 6.20 -3.72 -7.93
N ILE A 147 5.81 -2.89 -8.92
CA ILE A 147 6.68 -2.58 -10.05
C ILE A 147 7.96 -1.84 -9.63
N PRO A 148 7.91 -0.82 -8.76
CA PRO A 148 9.14 -0.16 -8.29
C PRO A 148 10.07 -1.13 -7.55
N ALA A 149 9.54 -2.02 -6.72
CA ALA A 149 10.34 -3.05 -6.04
C ALA A 149 11.02 -4.00 -7.04
N LYS A 150 10.30 -4.44 -8.08
CA LYS A 150 10.90 -5.25 -9.16
C LYS A 150 11.94 -4.50 -9.96
N VAL A 151 11.72 -3.22 -10.25
CA VAL A 151 12.70 -2.38 -10.95
C VAL A 151 13.95 -2.17 -10.11
N ALA A 152 13.81 -2.00 -8.79
CA ALA A 152 14.92 -1.87 -7.87
C ALA A 152 15.77 -3.15 -7.75
N GLY A 153 15.19 -4.32 -8.02
CA GLY A 153 15.87 -5.62 -7.95
C GLY A 153 15.59 -6.42 -6.68
N VAL A 154 14.47 -6.11 -5.98
CA VAL A 154 14.02 -6.88 -4.81
C VAL A 154 13.73 -8.33 -5.22
N GLN A 155 14.32 -9.29 -4.50
CA GLN A 155 14.25 -10.70 -4.86
C GLN A 155 12.95 -11.37 -4.40
N ARG A 156 12.47 -11.03 -3.20
CA ARG A 156 11.22 -11.57 -2.64
C ARG A 156 10.20 -10.46 -2.43
N ILE A 157 9.02 -10.62 -3.04
CA ILE A 157 7.90 -9.69 -2.85
C ILE A 157 6.69 -10.51 -2.40
N ALA A 158 6.31 -10.28 -1.14
CA ALA A 158 5.14 -10.90 -0.51
C ALA A 158 3.96 -9.92 -0.55
N MET A 159 2.76 -10.39 -0.87
CA MET A 159 1.56 -9.54 -0.93
C MET A 159 0.53 -9.99 0.09
N ALA A 160 -0.03 -9.07 0.86
CA ALA A 160 -1.16 -9.31 1.75
C ALA A 160 -2.40 -8.61 1.18
N VAL A 161 -3.48 -9.35 1.04
CA VAL A 161 -4.79 -8.82 0.63
C VAL A 161 -5.88 -9.51 1.46
N PRO A 162 -6.68 -8.76 2.26
CA PRO A 162 -7.79 -9.37 2.97
C PRO A 162 -8.85 -9.84 1.98
N THR A 163 -9.55 -10.92 2.34
CA THR A 163 -10.67 -11.48 1.58
C THR A 163 -11.93 -11.48 2.43
N PRO A 164 -12.57 -10.32 2.64
CA PRO A 164 -13.83 -10.24 3.39
C PRO A 164 -14.86 -11.21 2.82
N GLN A 165 -15.48 -12.01 3.68
CA GLN A 165 -16.45 -13.07 3.32
C GLN A 165 -15.87 -14.14 2.36
N GLY A 166 -14.54 -14.21 2.22
CA GLY A 166 -13.87 -15.07 1.25
C GLY A 166 -13.84 -14.52 -0.17
N GLU A 167 -14.31 -13.28 -0.38
CA GLU A 167 -14.34 -12.64 -1.68
C GLU A 167 -13.04 -11.90 -1.99
N ILE A 168 -12.67 -11.87 -3.27
CA ILE A 168 -11.53 -11.11 -3.77
C ILE A 168 -11.83 -10.57 -5.15
N ASN A 169 -11.44 -9.32 -5.41
CA ASN A 169 -11.47 -8.76 -6.75
C ASN A 169 -10.49 -9.55 -7.65
N PRO A 170 -10.98 -10.24 -8.70
CA PRO A 170 -10.12 -11.04 -9.57
C PRO A 170 -9.01 -10.20 -10.25
N LEU A 171 -9.24 -8.90 -10.43
CA LEU A 171 -8.26 -7.99 -11.02
C LEU A 171 -7.02 -7.80 -10.14
N VAL A 172 -7.13 -7.92 -8.81
CA VAL A 172 -5.96 -7.85 -7.91
C VAL A 172 -5.04 -9.04 -8.12
N LEU A 173 -5.61 -10.25 -8.18
CA LEU A 173 -4.84 -11.45 -8.50
C LEU A 173 -4.33 -11.44 -9.94
N ALA A 174 -5.08 -10.85 -10.88
CA ALA A 174 -4.61 -10.69 -12.25
C ALA A 174 -3.43 -9.72 -12.35
N ALA A 175 -3.45 -8.60 -11.61
CA ALA A 175 -2.33 -7.68 -11.55
C ALA A 175 -1.08 -8.35 -10.94
N ALA A 176 -1.26 -9.08 -9.84
CA ALA A 176 -0.17 -9.86 -9.23
C ALA A 176 0.39 -10.92 -10.20
N HIS A 177 -0.48 -11.62 -10.93
CA HIS A 177 -0.10 -12.61 -11.93
C HIS A 177 0.67 -12.00 -13.11
N ILE A 178 0.19 -10.87 -13.67
CA ILE A 178 0.90 -10.13 -14.74
C ILE A 178 2.31 -9.76 -14.30
N LEU A 179 2.48 -9.43 -13.02
CA LEU A 179 3.77 -9.08 -12.44
C LEU A 179 4.56 -10.31 -12.00
N GLY A 180 4.02 -11.52 -12.02
CA GLY A 180 4.70 -12.73 -11.56
C GLY A 180 4.92 -12.77 -10.04
N ILE A 181 3.91 -12.36 -9.27
CA ILE A 181 3.88 -12.49 -7.81
C ILE A 181 3.05 -13.73 -7.45
N GLU A 182 3.68 -14.67 -6.75
CA GLU A 182 3.04 -15.92 -6.32
C GLU A 182 2.88 -16.02 -4.79
N GLU A 183 3.62 -15.18 -4.04
CA GLU A 183 3.51 -15.12 -2.59
C GLU A 183 2.42 -14.13 -2.19
N ILE A 184 1.17 -14.61 -2.18
CA ILE A 184 -0.01 -13.80 -1.89
C ILE A 184 -0.78 -14.42 -0.73
N TYR A 185 -1.08 -13.64 0.30
CA TYR A 185 -1.71 -14.08 1.54
C TYR A 185 -3.08 -13.44 1.77
N ARG A 186 -4.05 -14.24 2.21
CA ARG A 186 -5.45 -13.86 2.53
C ARG A 186 -5.58 -13.22 3.91
N ILE A 187 -4.81 -12.17 4.15
CA ILE A 187 -4.76 -11.48 5.43
C ILE A 187 -4.76 -9.97 5.19
N GLY A 188 -5.37 -9.22 6.10
CA GLY A 188 -5.36 -7.75 6.08
C GLY A 188 -5.11 -7.15 7.45
N GLY A 189 -5.39 -5.86 7.59
CA GLY A 189 -5.35 -5.14 8.86
C GLY A 189 -3.98 -5.12 9.55
N ALA A 190 -3.99 -4.81 10.86
CA ALA A 190 -2.78 -4.78 11.68
C ALA A 190 -2.10 -6.15 11.80
N GLN A 191 -2.87 -7.24 11.73
CA GLN A 191 -2.36 -8.61 11.80
C GLN A 191 -1.49 -8.99 10.60
N ALA A 192 -1.80 -8.48 9.40
CA ALA A 192 -0.95 -8.70 8.23
C ALA A 192 0.37 -7.94 8.33
N ILE A 193 0.33 -6.70 8.83
CA ILE A 193 1.53 -5.89 9.07
C ILE A 193 2.42 -6.56 10.12
N ALA A 194 1.83 -7.09 11.19
CA ALA A 194 2.57 -7.83 12.21
C ALA A 194 3.21 -9.12 11.65
N ALA A 195 2.49 -9.87 10.81
CA ALA A 195 3.02 -11.08 10.17
C ALA A 195 4.20 -10.78 9.25
N PHE A 196 4.13 -9.70 8.46
CA PHE A 196 5.26 -9.26 7.65
C PHE A 196 6.42 -8.74 8.49
N ALA A 197 6.15 -8.07 9.61
CA ALA A 197 7.22 -7.52 10.45
C ALA A 197 7.99 -8.58 11.24
N TYR A 198 7.29 -9.59 11.78
CA TYR A 198 7.86 -10.54 12.75
C TYR A 198 7.86 -12.00 12.27
N GLY A 199 7.21 -12.27 11.14
CA GLY A 199 7.05 -13.61 10.62
C GLY A 199 6.01 -14.44 11.39
N THR A 200 5.61 -15.54 10.76
CA THR A 200 4.85 -16.64 11.34
C THR A 200 5.36 -17.96 10.74
N LYS A 201 4.75 -19.10 11.10
CA LYS A 201 5.11 -20.39 10.49
C LYS A 201 4.83 -20.42 8.97
N SER A 202 3.84 -19.67 8.49
CA SER A 202 3.45 -19.64 7.07
C SER A 202 4.00 -18.44 6.28
N ILE A 203 4.54 -17.43 6.97
CA ILE A 203 4.92 -16.15 6.38
C ILE A 203 6.28 -15.76 6.94
N ASP A 204 7.33 -15.79 6.12
CA ASP A 204 8.62 -15.27 6.55
C ASP A 204 8.56 -13.75 6.64
N PRO A 205 9.25 -13.13 7.62
CA PRO A 205 9.29 -11.68 7.74
C PRO A 205 9.89 -11.04 6.49
N VAL A 206 9.66 -9.73 6.35
CA VAL A 206 10.20 -8.91 5.26
C VAL A 206 10.97 -7.72 5.80
N ASP A 207 11.88 -7.16 5.02
CA ASP A 207 12.71 -6.04 5.47
C ASP A 207 12.00 -4.68 5.38
N LYS A 208 11.01 -4.56 4.49
CA LYS A 208 10.22 -3.34 4.31
C LYS A 208 8.76 -3.64 3.96
N ILE A 209 7.84 -2.87 4.53
CA ILE A 209 6.40 -2.97 4.25
C ILE A 209 5.92 -1.69 3.55
N VAL A 210 5.20 -1.85 2.44
CA VAL A 210 4.64 -0.75 1.63
C VAL A 210 3.15 -0.97 1.38
N GLY A 211 2.45 0.07 0.95
CA GLY A 211 1.06 0.02 0.53
C GLY A 211 0.10 0.70 1.52
N PRO A 212 -0.85 1.52 1.03
CA PRO A 212 -1.77 2.24 1.90
C PRO A 212 -2.78 1.30 2.56
N GLY A 213 -3.32 1.71 3.70
CA GLY A 213 -4.39 0.99 4.37
C GLY A 213 -5.15 1.90 5.34
N ASN A 214 -6.14 1.32 6.01
CA ASN A 214 -6.95 2.05 6.99
C ASN A 214 -6.14 2.45 8.24
N VAL A 215 -6.78 3.12 9.19
CA VAL A 215 -6.16 3.57 10.44
C VAL A 215 -5.46 2.46 11.23
N TYR A 216 -5.94 1.21 11.19
CA TYR A 216 -5.29 0.06 11.86
C TYR A 216 -3.98 -0.33 11.18
N VAL A 217 -3.95 -0.32 9.84
CA VAL A 217 -2.74 -0.60 9.05
C VAL A 217 -1.70 0.50 9.27
N SER A 218 -2.11 1.77 9.21
CA SER A 218 -1.22 2.91 9.45
C SER A 218 -0.67 2.90 10.88
N ALA A 219 -1.50 2.65 11.88
CA ALA A 219 -1.04 2.52 13.27
C ALA A 219 -0.09 1.32 13.44
N ALA A 220 -0.37 0.18 12.80
CA ALA A 220 0.49 -0.99 12.87
C ALA A 220 1.86 -0.73 12.23
N LYS A 221 1.89 -0.13 11.03
CA LYS A 221 3.12 0.30 10.35
C LYS A 221 3.97 1.20 11.25
N ARG A 222 3.34 2.17 11.92
CA ARG A 222 4.03 3.04 12.88
C ARG A 222 4.64 2.26 14.04
N GLN A 223 3.92 1.28 14.59
CA GLN A 223 4.38 0.51 15.74
C GLN A 223 5.48 -0.52 15.40
N VAL A 224 5.53 -1.01 14.16
CA VAL A 224 6.59 -1.94 13.70
C VAL A 224 7.79 -1.25 13.06
N PHE A 225 7.72 0.06 12.83
CA PHE A 225 8.82 0.83 12.29
C PHE A 225 10.06 0.72 13.18
N GLY A 226 11.20 0.37 12.57
CA GLY A 226 12.46 0.07 13.26
C GLY A 226 12.77 -1.43 13.31
N ALA A 227 11.76 -2.29 13.40
CA ALA A 227 11.92 -3.72 13.11
C ALA A 227 11.93 -3.98 11.59
N VAL A 228 11.11 -3.23 10.86
CA VAL A 228 11.06 -3.20 9.41
C VAL A 228 10.99 -1.77 8.90
N GLY A 229 11.45 -1.54 7.67
CA GLY A 229 11.20 -0.29 6.97
C GLY A 229 9.72 -0.12 6.65
N ILE A 230 9.24 1.12 6.61
CA ILE A 230 7.92 1.46 6.06
C ILE A 230 8.06 2.52 4.96
N ASP A 231 7.04 2.66 4.11
CA ASP A 231 6.95 3.71 3.10
C ASP A 231 6.61 5.07 3.71
N MET A 232 5.38 5.22 4.18
CA MET A 232 4.86 6.42 4.83
C MET A 232 3.62 6.06 5.65
N LEU A 233 3.27 6.91 6.61
CA LEU A 233 1.96 6.82 7.26
C LEU A 233 0.93 7.51 6.38
N ALA A 234 0.16 6.71 5.63
CA ALA A 234 -0.85 7.22 4.72
C ALA A 234 -1.88 8.06 5.51
N GLY A 235 -2.06 9.31 5.08
CA GLY A 235 -3.18 10.15 5.48
C GLY A 235 -4.33 10.06 4.48
N PRO A 236 -5.45 10.75 4.75
CA PRO A 236 -6.54 10.89 3.78
C PRO A 236 -6.01 11.45 2.47
N SER A 237 -6.55 10.98 1.35
CA SER A 237 -6.15 11.46 0.03
C SER A 237 -6.71 12.87 -0.24
N GLU A 238 -5.95 13.69 -0.97
CA GLU A 238 -6.25 15.12 -1.19
C GLU A 238 -5.80 15.57 -2.59
N ILE A 239 -6.50 16.55 -3.14
CA ILE A 239 -6.15 17.25 -4.39
C ILE A 239 -6.19 18.76 -4.15
N LEU A 240 -5.24 19.48 -4.74
CA LEU A 240 -5.27 20.95 -4.83
C LEU A 240 -5.28 21.34 -6.30
N ILE A 241 -6.33 22.04 -6.73
CA ILE A 241 -6.44 22.55 -8.10
C ILE A 241 -6.21 24.06 -8.08
N VAL A 242 -5.21 24.51 -8.84
CA VAL A 242 -4.96 25.93 -9.10
C VAL A 242 -5.42 26.21 -10.52
N ALA A 243 -6.52 26.95 -10.65
CA ALA A 243 -7.13 27.27 -11.94
C ALA A 243 -7.35 28.77 -12.06
N ASP A 244 -7.07 29.31 -13.26
CA ASP A 244 -7.48 30.66 -13.65
C ASP A 244 -8.81 30.61 -14.43
N LYS A 245 -9.25 31.77 -14.93
CA LYS A 245 -10.51 31.88 -15.70
C LYS A 245 -10.49 31.20 -17.07
N ASN A 246 -9.34 30.74 -17.57
CA ASN A 246 -9.18 30.18 -18.91
C ASN A 246 -9.37 28.65 -18.92
N ASN A 247 -10.15 28.11 -17.98
CA ASN A 247 -10.40 26.69 -17.82
C ASN A 247 -11.89 26.38 -17.97
N ASN A 248 -12.20 25.18 -18.45
CA ASN A 248 -13.56 24.68 -18.45
C ASN A 248 -13.97 24.33 -17.00
N ALA A 249 -14.99 25.02 -16.49
CA ALA A 249 -15.47 24.84 -15.12
C ALA A 249 -15.96 23.40 -14.85
N ASP A 250 -16.55 22.73 -15.83
CA ASP A 250 -17.03 21.35 -15.68
C ASP A 250 -15.87 20.38 -15.48
N TRP A 251 -14.73 20.61 -16.15
CA TRP A 251 -13.55 19.77 -15.98
C TRP A 251 -12.95 19.91 -14.58
N ILE A 252 -12.85 21.14 -14.08
CA ILE A 252 -12.39 21.41 -12.71
C ILE A 252 -13.33 20.75 -11.68
N ALA A 253 -14.64 20.81 -11.92
CA ALA A 253 -15.62 20.16 -11.04
C ALA A 253 -15.46 18.63 -11.05
N ILE A 254 -15.27 18.03 -12.23
CA ILE A 254 -15.05 16.58 -12.37
C ILE A 254 -13.74 16.15 -11.68
N ASP A 255 -12.66 16.92 -11.82
CA ASP A 255 -11.39 16.63 -11.15
C ASP A 255 -11.54 16.66 -9.62
N LEU A 256 -12.28 17.64 -9.07
CA LEU A 256 -12.59 17.68 -7.64
C LEU A 256 -13.44 16.47 -7.19
N LEU A 257 -14.44 16.09 -7.99
CA LEU A 257 -15.31 14.94 -7.70
C LEU A 257 -14.53 13.62 -7.75
N SER A 258 -13.57 13.49 -8.69
CA SER A 258 -12.74 12.29 -8.82
C SER A 258 -11.91 11.98 -7.57
N GLN A 259 -11.54 13.01 -6.81
CA GLN A 259 -10.86 12.85 -5.54
C GLN A 259 -11.84 12.61 -4.37
N ALA A 260 -13.03 13.22 -4.44
CA ALA A 260 -14.04 13.11 -3.39
C ALA A 260 -14.74 11.74 -3.36
N GLU A 261 -14.74 10.96 -4.45
CA GLU A 261 -15.30 9.61 -4.47
C GLU A 261 -14.40 8.56 -3.77
N HIS A 262 -13.15 8.91 -3.49
CA HIS A 262 -12.13 7.95 -3.04
C HIS A 262 -12.18 7.67 -1.52
N ASP A 263 -12.64 8.64 -0.72
CA ASP A 263 -12.79 8.59 0.75
C ASP A 263 -13.72 9.72 1.25
#